data_AF-A0A3P1C0X7-F1
#
_entry.id   AF-A0A3P1C0X7-F1
#
_cell.length_a   1.000
_cell.length_b   1.000
_cell.length_c   1.000
_cell.angle_alpha   90.00
_cell.angle_beta   90.00
_cell.angle_gamma   90.00
#
_symmetry.space_group_name_H-M   'P 1'
#
loop_
_entity.id
_entity.type
_entity.pdbx_description
1 polymer ?
#
loop_
_entity_poly.entity_id
_entity_poly.type
_entity_poly.pdbx_seq_one_letter_code
_entity_poly.pdbx_strand_id
1 'polypeptide(L)'
;MDGSWVDNQLVVCSIRQLLDVEFNVIGYEYITYELKKEYLINKKKVHRLVKEHNLLLGKVIRPTGKREFVNFRRIEATKPLEFL
;
A
#
# COMPACT_ATOMS: atom_id res chain seq x y z
N MET A 1 -4.05 17.98 -21.29
CA MET A 1 -5.14 16.98 -21.14
C MET A 1 -6.45 17.67 -21.44
N ASP A 2 -7.28 17.06 -22.28
CA ASP A 2 -8.51 17.61 -22.87
C ASP A 2 -9.76 17.51 -21.96
N GLY A 3 -9.63 16.86 -20.80
CA GLY A 3 -10.72 16.72 -19.82
C GLY A 3 -11.84 15.76 -20.25
N SER A 4 -11.55 14.89 -21.24
CA SER A 4 -12.48 13.89 -21.73
C SER A 4 -12.88 12.87 -20.64
N TRP A 5 -14.08 12.31 -20.79
CA TRP A 5 -14.57 11.26 -19.89
C TRP A 5 -13.89 9.93 -20.21
N VAL A 6 -13.34 9.30 -19.17
CA VAL A 6 -12.68 8.00 -19.26
C VAL A 6 -13.43 6.98 -18.42
N ASP A 7 -13.63 5.78 -18.98
CA ASP A 7 -14.27 4.68 -18.28
C ASP A 7 -13.43 4.22 -17.06
N ASN A 8 -14.11 3.90 -15.95
CA ASN A 8 -13.42 3.51 -14.74
C ASN A 8 -12.68 2.17 -14.87
N GLN A 9 -13.16 1.24 -15.70
CA GLN A 9 -12.48 -0.05 -15.94
C GLN A 9 -11.12 0.16 -16.59
N LEU A 10 -11.00 1.12 -17.50
CA LEU A 10 -9.71 1.47 -18.11
C LEU A 10 -8.71 1.92 -17.04
N VAL A 11 -9.13 2.82 -16.15
CA VAL A 11 -8.29 3.31 -15.05
C VAL A 11 -7.89 2.17 -14.12
N VAL A 12 -8.80 1.23 -13.84
CA VAL A 12 -8.50 0.05 -12.99
C VAL A 12 -7.51 -0.89 -13.68
N CYS A 13 -7.56 -1.07 -15.00
CA CYS A 13 -6.56 -1.83 -15.74
C CYS A 13 -5.17 -1.20 -15.61
N SER A 14 -5.05 0.13 -15.75
CA SER A 14 -3.77 0.83 -15.54
C SER A 14 -3.25 0.67 -14.11
N ILE A 15 -4.15 0.69 -13.10
CA ILE A 15 -3.79 0.41 -11.71
C ILE A 15 -3.20 -0.99 -11.57
N ARG A 16 -3.80 -2.01 -12.20
CA ARG A 16 -3.29 -3.39 -12.14
C ARG A 16 -1.91 -3.50 -12.76
N GLN A 17 -1.68 -2.84 -13.90
CA GLN A 17 -0.36 -2.82 -14.55
C GLN A 17 0.71 -2.16 -13.68
N LEU A 18 0.38 -1.04 -13.01
CA LEU A 18 1.28 -0.39 -12.05
C LEU A 18 1.58 -1.26 -10.82
N LEU A 19 0.64 -2.13 -10.45
CA LEU A 19 0.82 -3.08 -9.35
C LEU A 19 1.65 -4.31 -9.75
N ASP A 20 1.65 -4.70 -11.02
CA ASP A 20 2.27 -5.92 -11.59
C ASP A 20 3.81 -5.85 -11.73
N VAL A 21 4.46 -4.95 -10.99
CA VAL A 21 5.92 -4.84 -10.94
C VAL A 21 6.48 -5.78 -9.87
N GLU A 22 7.59 -6.46 -10.14
CA GLU A 22 8.26 -7.31 -9.14
C GLU A 22 8.64 -6.51 -7.88
N PHE A 23 8.42 -7.10 -6.69
CA PHE A 23 8.73 -6.51 -5.37
C PHE A 23 8.00 -5.21 -5.04
N ASN A 24 6.73 -5.12 -5.43
CA ASN A 24 6.00 -3.88 -5.27
C ASN A 24 5.56 -3.57 -3.83
N VAL A 25 6.07 -2.47 -3.25
CA VAL A 25 5.60 -1.86 -1.98
C VAL A 25 4.92 -0.50 -2.26
N ILE A 26 4.41 -0.30 -3.46
CA ILE A 26 3.79 0.95 -3.89
C ILE A 26 2.41 1.09 -3.25
N GLY A 27 2.23 2.16 -2.49
CA GLY A 27 0.93 2.57 -1.97
C GLY A 27 0.09 3.33 -3.00
N TYR A 28 -1.20 3.52 -2.69
CA TYR A 28 -2.14 4.24 -3.56
C TYR A 28 -1.74 5.71 -3.83
N GLU A 29 -0.89 6.31 -2.99
CA GLU A 29 -0.37 7.67 -3.21
C GLU A 29 0.51 7.75 -4.44
N TYR A 30 1.41 6.79 -4.61
CA TYR A 30 2.27 6.72 -5.79
C TYR A 30 1.46 6.31 -7.04
N ILE A 31 0.53 5.36 -6.91
CA ILE A 31 -0.40 5.05 -8.01
C ILE A 31 -1.14 6.31 -8.47
N THR A 32 -1.57 7.16 -7.52
CA THR A 32 -2.20 8.43 -7.87
C THR A 32 -1.25 9.38 -8.60
N TYR A 33 0.02 9.42 -8.21
CA TYR A 33 1.04 10.24 -8.87
C TYR A 33 1.26 9.79 -10.33
N GLU A 34 1.39 8.48 -10.56
CA GLU A 34 1.55 7.93 -11.90
C GLU A 34 0.30 8.16 -12.77
N LEU A 35 -0.89 7.86 -12.25
CA LEU A 35 -2.14 8.08 -12.99
C LEU A 35 -2.37 9.56 -13.34
N LYS A 36 -1.83 10.51 -12.57
CA LYS A 36 -1.94 11.94 -12.88
C LYS A 36 -1.14 12.37 -14.11
N LYS A 37 -0.23 11.54 -14.63
CA LYS A 37 0.48 11.83 -15.88
C LYS A 37 -0.43 11.66 -17.09
N GLU A 38 -1.42 10.78 -16.99
CA GLU A 38 -2.32 10.39 -18.08
C GLU A 38 -3.77 10.85 -17.87
N TYR A 39 -4.19 11.04 -16.61
CA TYR A 39 -5.57 11.34 -16.24
C TYR A 39 -5.70 12.56 -15.33
N LEU A 40 -6.80 13.31 -15.48
CA LEU A 40 -7.22 14.31 -14.51
C LEU A 40 -7.95 13.64 -13.32
N ILE A 41 -7.19 12.98 -12.44
CA ILE A 41 -7.73 12.17 -11.33
C ILE A 41 -7.22 12.60 -9.96
N ASN A 42 -8.07 12.45 -8.94
CA ASN A 42 -7.74 12.77 -7.55
C ASN A 42 -7.52 11.50 -6.71
N LYS A 43 -6.69 11.60 -5.66
CA LYS A 43 -6.37 10.51 -4.72
C LYS A 43 -7.61 9.84 -4.12
N LYS A 44 -8.67 10.61 -3.86
CA LYS A 44 -9.95 10.08 -3.35
C LYS A 44 -10.60 9.10 -4.32
N LYS A 45 -10.59 9.42 -5.63
CA LYS A 45 -11.14 8.55 -6.68
C LYS A 45 -10.29 7.29 -6.84
N VAL A 46 -8.96 7.43 -6.86
CA VAL A 46 -8.03 6.29 -6.93
C VAL A 46 -8.25 5.35 -5.76
N HIS A 47 -8.23 5.85 -4.52
CA HIS A 47 -8.46 5.03 -3.33
C HIS A 47 -9.81 4.30 -3.38
N ARG A 48 -10.88 4.97 -3.84
CA ARG A 48 -12.19 4.34 -4.02
C ARG A 48 -12.12 3.17 -5.02
N LEU A 49 -11.53 3.39 -6.19
CA LEU A 49 -11.40 2.35 -7.22
C LEU A 49 -10.57 1.16 -6.74
N VAL A 50 -9.42 1.42 -6.11
CA VAL A 50 -8.55 0.37 -5.55
C VAL A 50 -9.28 -0.43 -4.47
N LYS A 51 -10.07 0.24 -3.61
CA LYS A 51 -10.87 -0.41 -2.57
C LYS A 51 -12.01 -1.26 -3.14
N GLU A 52 -12.80 -0.72 -4.07
CA GLU A 52 -13.94 -1.41 -4.70
C GLU A 52 -13.51 -2.67 -5.47
N HIS A 53 -12.29 -2.67 -6.02
CA HIS A 53 -11.74 -3.79 -6.78
C HIS A 53 -10.84 -4.73 -5.94
N ASN A 54 -10.85 -4.60 -4.61
CA ASN A 54 -10.05 -5.42 -3.68
C ASN A 54 -8.54 -5.42 -3.99
N LEU A 55 -8.00 -4.31 -4.48
CA LEU A 55 -6.58 -4.14 -4.82
C LEU A 55 -5.75 -3.60 -3.64
N LEU A 56 -6.38 -3.31 -2.50
CA LEU A 56 -5.68 -2.97 -1.26
C LEU A 56 -5.13 -4.24 -0.61
N LEU A 57 -3.98 -4.14 0.03
CA LEU A 57 -3.45 -5.22 0.87
C LEU A 57 -4.46 -5.52 1.99
N GLY A 58 -5.15 -6.66 1.90
CA GLY A 58 -6.17 -7.08 2.86
C GLY A 58 -5.64 -7.42 4.26
N LYS A 59 -4.31 -7.44 4.43
CA LYS A 59 -3.66 -7.63 5.72
C LYS A 59 -3.47 -6.28 6.41
N VAL A 60 -4.43 -5.91 7.25
CA VAL A 60 -4.16 -4.93 8.32
C VAL A 60 -3.47 -5.69 9.44
N ILE A 61 -2.20 -5.37 9.71
CA ILE A 61 -1.49 -5.93 10.87
C ILE A 61 -2.13 -5.33 12.12
N ARG A 62 -3.05 -6.08 12.73
CA ARG A 62 -3.67 -5.72 14.00
C ARG A 62 -2.92 -6.45 15.12
N PRO A 63 -2.51 -5.74 16.18
CA PRO A 63 -1.98 -6.41 17.35
C PRO A 63 -3.10 -7.23 18.01
N THR A 64 -2.87 -8.52 18.26
CA THR A 64 -3.82 -9.41 18.96
C THR A 64 -3.81 -9.17 20.48
N GLY A 65 -2.87 -8.38 21.01
CA GLY A 65 -2.74 -8.08 22.44
C GLY A 65 -1.95 -6.81 22.73
N LYS A 66 -1.57 -6.63 24.00
CA LYS A 66 -0.74 -5.51 24.46
C LYS A 66 0.63 -5.60 23.77
N ARG A 67 1.01 -4.55 23.01
CA ARG A 67 2.32 -4.48 22.37
C ARG A 67 3.41 -4.38 23.44
N GLU A 68 4.36 -5.29 23.42
CA GLU A 68 5.61 -5.15 24.15
C GLU A 68 6.60 -4.41 23.26
N PHE A 69 6.94 -3.19 23.66
CA PHE A 69 7.95 -2.41 22.97
C PHE A 69 9.33 -2.77 23.54
N VAL A 70 10.33 -2.81 22.66
CA VAL A 70 11.72 -3.01 23.08
C VAL A 70 12.16 -1.84 23.96
N ASN A 71 12.36 -2.11 25.26
CA ASN A 71 12.75 -1.09 26.24
C ASN A 71 14.27 -0.81 26.24
N PHE A 72 15.08 -1.74 25.72
CA PHE A 72 16.55 -1.66 25.76
C PHE A 72 17.15 -1.98 24.40
N ARG A 73 18.13 -1.19 23.94
CA ARG A 73 18.80 -1.41 22.63
C ARG A 73 19.77 -2.59 22.62
N ARG A 74 20.25 -3.01 23.80
CA ARG A 74 21.16 -4.15 23.97
C ARG A 74 20.58 -5.08 25.01
N ILE A 75 20.50 -6.35 24.64
CA ILE A 75 20.20 -7.44 25.56
C ILE A 75 21.52 -7.78 26.25
N GLU A 76 21.59 -7.61 27.57
CA GLU A 76 22.72 -8.13 28.36
C GLU A 76 22.40 -9.58 28.72
N ALA A 77 22.81 -10.50 27.85
CA ALA A 77 22.75 -11.92 28.13
C ALA A 77 23.95 -12.33 28.99
N THR A 78 23.68 -12.94 30.13
CA THR A 78 24.70 -13.53 31.00
C THR A 78 25.04 -14.95 30.59
N LYS A 79 24.17 -15.62 29.80
CA LYS A 79 24.35 -16.98 29.32
C LYS A 79 23.92 -17.16 27.86
N PRO A 80 24.47 -18.14 27.13
CA PRO A 80 23.98 -18.47 25.78
C PRO A 80 22.49 -18.82 25.79
N LEU A 81 21.73 -18.30 24.81
CA LEU A 81 20.30 -18.58 24.58
C LEU A 81 19.32 -18.11 25.66
N GLU A 82 19.68 -17.12 26.48
CA GLU A 82 18.83 -16.62 27.57
C GLU A 82 17.52 -15.95 27.10
N PHE A 83 17.47 -15.44 25.87
CA PHE A 83 16.33 -14.68 25.32
C PHE A 83 15.86 -15.22 23.96
N LEU A 84 15.78 -16.56 23.82
CA LEU A 84 15.16 -17.22 22.66
C LEU A 84 13.62 -17.17 22.72
#